data_AF-A0A939G9K5-F1
#
_entry.id   AF-A0A939G9K5-F1
#
_cell.length_a   1.000
_cell.length_b   1.000
_cell.length_c   1.000
_cell.angle_alpha   90.00
_cell.angle_beta   90.00
_cell.angle_gamma   90.00
#
_symmetry.space_group_name_H-M   'P 1'
#
loop_
_entity.id
_entity.type
_entity.pdbx_description
1 polymer ?
#
loop_
_entity_poly.entity_id
_entity_poly.type
_entity_poly.pdbx_seq_one_letter_code
_entity_poly.pdbx_strand_id
1 'polypeptide(L)'
;MHARFLSLILVVAHYAVVAQTTDELKYVTIVPGKTVAETAVRTGESLLGRPYVHYTLEGNPTEQLVVNLQQFDCTTFIETTLALALTDQELVASYSPVQAEPIFRKYLTKIRYRNGQIDGYASRLHYLSDWLRDNERKGLLQDVTREIGGVQVQKAVNYMTAAVHKYPHLNDPAVFKQITQVQTDISQQPFWFIRKDQFRAIEPKLHEGDIVLLTAARPGLDTRHVGYATWRNGRVYLLHASSDHHKVVITPTPLADYLLSNKRLSGVRVARIRSVVSKVACQPKKSRLMSLLVKQ
;
A
#
# COMPACT_ATOMS: atom_id res chain seq x y z
N MET A 1 32.48 18.82 48.13
CA MET A 1 31.29 19.33 47.43
C MET A 1 31.47 19.10 45.94
N HIS A 2 30.52 18.41 45.29
CA HIS A 2 30.05 18.50 43.89
C HIS A 2 29.52 17.13 43.46
N ALA A 3 28.25 16.87 43.79
CA ALA A 3 27.47 15.79 43.22
C ALA A 3 27.03 16.21 41.80
N ARG A 4 27.31 15.37 40.80
CA ARG A 4 26.71 15.52 39.46
C ARG A 4 25.55 14.54 39.34
N PHE A 5 24.34 15.07 39.48
CA PHE A 5 23.11 14.38 39.09
C PHE A 5 23.08 14.26 37.56
N LEU A 6 23.10 13.04 37.04
CA LEU A 6 22.69 12.76 35.67
C LEU A 6 21.16 12.71 35.65
N SER A 7 20.52 13.77 35.17
CA SER A 7 19.08 13.76 34.90
C SER A 7 18.81 12.91 33.67
N LEU A 8 18.23 11.73 33.89
CA LEU A 8 17.68 10.87 32.87
C LEU A 8 16.42 11.53 32.31
N ILE A 9 16.51 12.19 31.16
CA ILE A 9 15.34 12.72 30.46
C ILE A 9 14.62 11.52 29.83
N LEU A 10 13.58 11.06 30.52
CA LEU A 10 12.62 10.10 29.99
C LEU A 10 11.74 10.84 28.96
N VAL A 11 12.07 10.71 27.67
CA VAL A 11 11.19 11.21 26.61
C VAL A 11 10.00 10.26 26.52
N VAL A 12 8.93 10.58 27.25
CA VAL A 12 7.63 9.93 27.08
C VAL A 12 7.03 10.48 25.79
N ALA A 13 7.19 9.73 24.70
CA ALA A 13 6.47 9.99 23.46
C ALA A 13 4.97 9.88 23.74
N HIS A 14 4.30 11.03 23.84
CA HIS A 14 2.85 11.08 23.89
C HIS A 14 2.33 10.66 22.51
N TYR A 15 1.86 9.43 22.39
CA TYR A 15 1.03 9.03 21.27
C TYR A 15 -0.27 9.82 21.39
N ALA A 16 -0.40 10.89 20.61
CA ALA A 16 -1.66 11.57 20.45
C ALA A 16 -2.66 10.54 19.89
N VAL A 17 -3.68 10.22 20.68
CA VAL A 17 -4.87 9.51 20.21
C VAL A 17 -5.51 10.43 19.18
N VAL A 18 -5.23 10.18 17.90
CA VAL A 18 -5.93 10.88 16.83
C VAL A 18 -7.30 10.22 16.71
N ALA A 19 -8.25 10.73 17.50
CA ALA A 19 -9.66 10.52 17.22
C ALA A 19 -9.94 11.17 15.85
N GLN A 20 -10.08 10.35 14.80
CA GLN A 20 -10.25 10.85 13.44
C GLN A 20 -11.70 11.24 13.18
N THR A 21 -11.88 12.54 12.96
CA THR A 21 -13.15 13.18 12.63
C THR A 21 -13.49 13.04 11.14
N THR A 22 -14.79 13.08 10.86
CA THR A 22 -15.53 12.82 9.63
C THR A 22 -15.24 13.73 8.42
N ASP A 23 -13.99 14.07 8.07
CA ASP A 23 -13.74 14.88 6.86
C ASP A 23 -12.34 14.81 6.23
N GLU A 24 -11.58 13.74 6.43
CA GLU A 24 -10.23 13.62 5.87
C GLU A 24 -10.23 13.68 4.32
N LEU A 25 -11.30 13.24 3.66
CA LEU A 25 -11.38 13.21 2.20
C LEU A 25 -11.39 14.58 1.53
N LYS A 26 -11.72 15.66 2.25
CA LYS A 26 -11.54 17.03 1.71
C LYS A 26 -10.09 17.35 1.38
N TYR A 27 -9.13 16.67 1.99
CA TYR A 27 -7.70 16.93 1.83
C TYR A 27 -7.04 16.09 0.74
N VAL A 28 -7.80 15.25 0.03
CA VAL A 28 -7.28 14.44 -1.07
C VAL A 28 -8.08 14.66 -2.34
N THR A 29 -7.36 15.08 -3.38
CA THR A 29 -7.88 15.13 -4.73
C THR A 29 -7.61 13.79 -5.41
N ILE A 30 -8.68 13.07 -5.74
CA ILE A 30 -8.60 11.96 -6.68
C ILE A 30 -8.27 12.56 -8.05
N VAL A 31 -7.23 12.04 -8.70
CA VAL A 31 -6.82 12.50 -10.04
C VAL A 31 -7.10 11.38 -11.05
N PRO A 32 -8.20 11.46 -11.83
CA PRO A 32 -8.62 10.37 -12.70
C PRO A 32 -7.61 10.04 -13.82
N GLY A 33 -7.38 8.75 -14.05
CA GLY A 33 -6.66 8.19 -15.20
C GLY A 33 -7.60 7.48 -16.18
N LYS A 34 -7.06 6.86 -17.22
CA LYS A 34 -7.87 6.04 -18.15
C LYS A 34 -8.24 4.68 -17.55
N THR A 35 -7.46 4.21 -16.58
CA THR A 35 -7.64 2.95 -15.86
C THR A 35 -7.55 3.19 -14.36
N VAL A 36 -8.01 2.23 -13.56
CA VAL A 36 -7.87 2.27 -12.09
C VAL A 36 -6.39 2.40 -11.69
N ALA A 37 -5.49 1.71 -12.41
CA ALA A 37 -4.06 1.77 -12.16
C ALA A 37 -3.50 3.18 -12.41
N GLU A 38 -3.88 3.81 -13.52
CA GLU A 38 -3.50 5.19 -13.80
C GLU A 38 -4.10 6.17 -12.78
N THR A 39 -5.37 5.98 -12.36
CA THR A 39 -5.96 6.81 -11.30
C THR A 39 -5.19 6.68 -9.98
N ALA A 40 -4.79 5.46 -9.62
CA ALA A 40 -4.01 5.21 -8.40
C ALA A 40 -2.64 5.90 -8.45
N VAL A 41 -1.93 5.80 -9.57
CA VAL A 41 -0.64 6.48 -9.76
C VAL A 41 -0.81 7.99 -9.71
N ARG A 42 -1.72 8.57 -10.51
CA ARG A 42 -1.90 10.02 -10.58
C ARG A 42 -2.37 10.62 -9.25
N THR A 43 -3.23 9.90 -8.53
CA THR A 43 -3.63 10.26 -7.17
C THR A 43 -2.46 10.14 -6.20
N GLY A 44 -1.61 9.12 -6.33
CA GLY A 44 -0.39 9.01 -5.54
C GLY A 44 0.64 10.12 -5.85
N GLU A 45 0.74 10.56 -7.11
CA GLU A 45 1.62 11.66 -7.51
C GLU A 45 1.16 13.01 -6.93
N SER A 46 -0.15 13.22 -6.75
CA SER A 46 -0.67 14.43 -6.06
C SER A 46 -0.29 14.48 -4.57
N LEU A 47 0.15 13.35 -4.01
CA LEU A 47 0.62 13.21 -2.63
C LEU A 47 2.15 13.27 -2.51
N LEU A 48 2.90 13.54 -3.58
CA LEU A 48 4.35 13.74 -3.51
C LEU A 48 4.70 14.79 -2.44
N GLY A 49 5.67 14.45 -1.59
CA GLY A 49 6.10 15.28 -0.48
C GLY A 49 5.33 15.06 0.84
N ARG A 50 4.20 14.33 0.84
CA ARG A 50 3.50 13.98 2.10
C ARG A 50 4.43 13.19 3.03
N PRO A 51 4.46 13.49 4.35
CA PRO A 51 5.40 12.87 5.28
C PRO A 51 5.27 11.35 5.38
N TYR A 52 6.41 10.69 5.55
CA TYR A 52 6.47 9.29 5.93
C TYR A 52 6.37 9.15 7.45
N VAL A 53 5.42 8.36 7.96
CA VAL A 53 5.24 8.10 9.41
C VAL A 53 4.94 6.63 9.66
N HIS A 54 5.69 6.01 10.56
CA HIS A 54 5.46 4.64 11.00
C HIS A 54 4.29 4.56 12.00
N TYR A 55 3.65 3.39 12.09
CA TYR A 55 2.66 3.07 13.13
C TYR A 55 1.40 3.95 13.13
N THR A 56 1.04 4.53 11.98
CA THR A 56 -0.16 5.38 11.84
C THR A 56 -1.47 4.65 12.05
N LEU A 57 -1.46 3.31 12.00
CA LEU A 57 -2.62 2.45 12.26
C LEU A 57 -2.70 1.94 13.70
N GLU A 58 -1.69 2.23 14.53
CA GLU A 58 -1.59 1.72 15.91
C GLU A 58 -2.09 2.76 16.93
N GLY A 59 -2.35 2.33 18.17
CA GLY A 59 -2.69 3.20 19.30
C GLY A 59 -4.16 3.17 19.74
N ASN A 60 -5.03 2.50 18.98
CA ASN A 60 -6.40 2.24 19.40
C ASN A 60 -6.48 1.00 20.32
N PRO A 61 -7.37 0.98 21.34
CA PRO A 61 -7.55 -0.19 22.22
C PRO A 61 -7.98 -1.45 21.46
N THR A 62 -8.80 -1.28 20.42
CA THR A 62 -9.30 -2.34 19.55
C THR A 62 -8.97 -2.04 18.09
N GLU A 63 -8.74 -3.08 17.30
CA GLU A 63 -8.53 -2.92 15.86
C GLU A 63 -9.78 -2.30 15.22
N GLN A 64 -9.56 -1.22 14.46
CA GLN A 64 -10.60 -0.50 13.75
C GLN A 64 -10.02 0.15 12.49
N LEU A 65 -10.89 0.53 11.55
CA LEU A 65 -10.45 1.22 10.34
C LEU A 65 -9.91 2.62 10.68
N VAL A 66 -8.60 2.81 10.54
CA VAL A 66 -7.95 4.13 10.62
C VAL A 66 -7.76 4.71 9.23
N VAL A 67 -8.16 5.97 9.04
CA VAL A 67 -8.06 6.72 7.77
C VAL A 67 -7.15 7.92 7.96
N ASN A 68 -5.87 7.80 7.57
CA ASN A 68 -4.93 8.92 7.57
C ASN A 68 -4.56 9.28 6.12
N LEU A 69 -4.92 10.49 5.69
CA LEU A 69 -4.67 10.98 4.34
C LEU A 69 -3.53 12.02 4.27
N GLN A 70 -2.88 12.29 5.40
CA GLN A 70 -1.87 13.33 5.53
C GLN A 70 -0.46 12.73 5.70
N GLN A 71 -0.37 11.54 6.29
CA GLN A 71 0.88 10.86 6.61
C GLN A 71 0.76 9.38 6.26
N PHE A 72 1.81 8.84 5.65
CA PHE A 72 1.78 7.48 5.12
C PHE A 72 3.01 6.68 5.52
N ASP A 73 2.86 5.37 5.62
CA ASP A 73 3.97 4.45 5.38
C ASP A 73 3.82 3.84 3.97
N CYS A 74 4.71 2.92 3.60
CA CYS A 74 4.69 2.33 2.27
C CYS A 74 3.39 1.59 1.97
N THR A 75 2.80 0.93 2.96
CA THR A 75 1.60 0.12 2.81
C THR A 75 0.37 1.01 2.86
N THR A 76 0.24 1.89 3.85
CA THR A 76 -0.93 2.77 3.94
C THR A 76 -1.04 3.70 2.73
N PHE A 77 0.10 4.11 2.14
CA PHE A 77 0.11 4.84 0.87
C PHE A 77 -0.59 4.04 -0.25
N ILE A 78 -0.12 2.83 -0.57
CA ILE A 78 -0.69 2.04 -1.67
C ILE A 78 -2.14 1.62 -1.40
N GLU A 79 -2.50 1.34 -0.15
CA GLU A 79 -3.87 0.95 0.20
C GLU A 79 -4.83 2.12 0.02
N THR A 80 -4.40 3.31 0.44
CA THR A 80 -5.19 4.54 0.33
C THR A 80 -5.41 4.93 -1.12
N THR A 81 -4.34 5.00 -1.92
CA THR A 81 -4.44 5.41 -3.33
C THR A 81 -5.19 4.38 -4.17
N LEU A 82 -5.05 3.08 -3.86
CA LEU A 82 -5.84 2.04 -4.51
C LEU A 82 -7.33 2.15 -4.13
N ALA A 83 -7.64 2.37 -2.85
CA ALA A 83 -9.02 2.55 -2.40
C ALA A 83 -9.67 3.79 -3.04
N LEU A 84 -8.93 4.89 -3.17
CA LEU A 84 -9.40 6.10 -3.87
C LEU A 84 -9.64 5.84 -5.36
N ALA A 85 -8.75 5.10 -6.03
CA ALA A 85 -8.92 4.77 -7.44
C ALA A 85 -10.12 3.84 -7.70
N LEU A 86 -10.36 2.87 -6.81
CA LEU A 86 -11.54 2.02 -6.87
C LEU A 86 -12.83 2.79 -6.54
N THR A 87 -12.73 3.77 -5.65
CA THR A 87 -13.82 4.70 -5.35
C THR A 87 -14.18 5.50 -6.59
N ASP A 88 -13.21 6.12 -7.26
CA ASP A 88 -13.39 6.84 -8.52
C ASP A 88 -14.05 5.96 -9.60
N GLN A 89 -13.65 4.69 -9.70
CA GLN A 89 -14.25 3.75 -10.63
C GLN A 89 -15.72 3.41 -10.30
N GLU A 90 -16.06 3.27 -9.02
CA GLU A 90 -17.45 3.00 -8.58
C GLU A 90 -18.32 4.26 -8.67
N LEU A 91 -17.72 5.44 -8.54
CA LEU A 91 -18.42 6.71 -8.70
C LEU A 91 -18.77 6.98 -10.18
N VAL A 92 -20.06 6.99 -10.48
CA VAL A 92 -20.61 7.57 -11.72
C VAL A 92 -20.38 9.09 -11.68
N ALA A 93 -20.24 9.72 -12.85
CA ALA A 93 -19.79 11.12 -13.06
C ALA A 93 -20.60 12.26 -12.37
N SER A 94 -21.56 11.95 -11.48
CA SER A 94 -22.48 12.89 -10.85
C SER A 94 -22.50 12.85 -9.32
N TYR A 95 -21.49 12.28 -8.66
CA TYR A 95 -21.49 12.13 -7.20
C TYR A 95 -20.74 13.24 -6.45
N SER A 96 -21.21 13.54 -5.24
CA SER A 96 -20.60 14.50 -4.30
C SER A 96 -19.56 13.84 -3.38
N PRO A 97 -18.62 14.61 -2.76
CA PRO A 97 -17.66 14.08 -1.79
C PRO A 97 -18.29 13.29 -0.63
N VAL A 98 -19.51 13.65 -0.20
CA VAL A 98 -20.27 12.95 0.85
C VAL A 98 -20.60 11.51 0.45
N GLN A 99 -20.75 11.25 -0.85
CA GLN A 99 -21.03 9.90 -1.37
C GLN A 99 -19.76 9.10 -1.63
N ALA A 100 -18.61 9.78 -1.79
CA ALA A 100 -17.31 9.12 -1.97
C ALA A 100 -16.80 8.48 -0.67
N GLU A 101 -17.09 9.07 0.49
CA GLU A 101 -16.55 8.59 1.78
C GLU A 101 -16.94 7.16 2.13
N PRO A 102 -18.22 6.76 2.10
CA PRO A 102 -18.60 5.40 2.45
C PRO A 102 -17.99 4.36 1.50
N ILE A 103 -17.88 4.70 0.21
CA ILE A 103 -17.28 3.84 -0.82
C ILE A 103 -15.77 3.70 -0.59
N PHE A 104 -15.09 4.80 -0.29
CA PHE A 104 -13.66 4.78 0.06
C PHE A 104 -13.39 3.93 1.29
N ARG A 105 -14.14 4.13 2.38
CA ARG A 105 -13.97 3.35 3.62
C ARG A 105 -14.26 1.86 3.39
N LYS A 106 -15.26 1.54 2.55
CA LYS A 106 -15.55 0.17 2.09
C LYS A 106 -14.35 -0.43 1.36
N TYR A 107 -13.76 0.25 0.38
CA TYR A 107 -12.60 -0.28 -0.35
C TYR A 107 -11.35 -0.36 0.50
N LEU A 108 -11.07 0.63 1.35
CA LEU A 108 -9.92 0.60 2.26
C LEU A 108 -10.03 -0.58 3.22
N THR A 109 -11.22 -0.80 3.80
CA THR A 109 -11.48 -1.99 4.64
C THR A 109 -11.30 -3.27 3.84
N LYS A 110 -11.88 -3.31 2.63
CA LYS A 110 -11.76 -4.47 1.73
C LYS A 110 -10.31 -4.77 1.41
N ILE A 111 -9.45 -3.78 1.22
CA ILE A 111 -8.04 -3.98 0.86
C ILE A 111 -7.20 -4.44 2.05
N ARG A 112 -7.32 -3.73 3.18
CA ARG A 112 -6.44 -3.84 4.36
C ARG A 112 -6.69 -5.06 5.23
N TYR A 113 -7.93 -5.54 5.27
CA TYR A 113 -8.33 -6.63 6.14
C TYR A 113 -8.64 -7.91 5.36
N ARG A 114 -8.35 -9.05 5.99
CA ARG A 114 -8.59 -10.39 5.46
C ARG A 114 -10.07 -10.55 5.16
N ASN A 115 -10.40 -11.01 3.95
CA ASN A 115 -11.77 -11.10 3.46
C ASN A 115 -12.56 -9.77 3.51
N GLY A 116 -11.89 -8.63 3.74
CA GLY A 116 -12.51 -7.32 3.94
C GLY A 116 -13.26 -7.17 5.27
N GLN A 117 -12.88 -7.93 6.31
CA GLN A 117 -13.56 -7.92 7.61
C GLN A 117 -12.59 -7.57 8.75
N ILE A 118 -13.00 -6.62 9.59
CA ILE A 118 -12.27 -6.23 10.80
C ILE A 118 -12.68 -7.19 11.92
N ASP A 119 -11.74 -8.02 12.37
CA ASP A 119 -11.93 -9.05 13.38
C ASP A 119 -10.65 -9.19 14.21
N GLY A 120 -10.32 -8.10 14.93
CA GLY A 120 -9.11 -8.00 15.73
C GLY A 120 -7.83 -7.78 14.93
N TYR A 121 -6.72 -7.61 15.67
CA TYR A 121 -5.42 -7.23 15.10
C TYR A 121 -4.92 -8.19 14.02
N ALA A 122 -5.17 -9.49 14.20
CA ALA A 122 -4.72 -10.50 13.25
C ALA A 122 -5.52 -10.51 11.94
N SER A 123 -6.70 -9.86 11.88
CA SER A 123 -7.45 -9.73 10.62
C SER A 123 -6.82 -8.71 9.66
N ARG A 124 -5.99 -7.78 10.16
CA ARG A 124 -5.19 -6.88 9.33
C ARG A 124 -4.11 -7.66 8.59
N LEU A 125 -3.91 -7.36 7.31
CA LEU A 125 -2.98 -8.07 6.44
C LEU A 125 -1.55 -7.53 6.59
N HIS A 126 -0.86 -7.92 7.68
CA HIS A 126 0.46 -7.40 8.06
C HIS A 126 1.62 -7.83 7.13
N TYR A 127 1.48 -8.98 6.47
CA TYR A 127 2.49 -9.50 5.53
C TYR A 127 2.02 -9.28 4.10
N LEU A 128 2.83 -8.61 3.27
CA LEU A 128 2.40 -8.25 1.91
C LEU A 128 2.18 -9.48 1.00
N SER A 129 2.77 -10.64 1.29
CA SER A 129 2.42 -11.88 0.60
C SER A 129 1.01 -12.36 0.91
N ASP A 130 0.55 -12.24 2.16
CA ASP A 130 -0.83 -12.52 2.53
C ASP A 130 -1.77 -11.44 1.98
N TRP A 131 -1.37 -10.17 2.07
CA TRP A 131 -2.09 -9.05 1.48
C TRP A 131 -2.35 -9.25 -0.01
N LEU A 132 -1.34 -9.64 -0.79
CA LEU A 132 -1.47 -9.89 -2.23
C LEU A 132 -2.42 -11.06 -2.50
N ARG A 133 -2.23 -12.20 -1.82
CA ARG A 133 -3.08 -13.40 -1.99
C ARG A 133 -4.54 -13.10 -1.64
N ASP A 134 -4.78 -12.38 -0.54
CA ASP A 134 -6.12 -12.01 -0.13
C ASP A 134 -6.77 -11.04 -1.12
N ASN A 135 -6.04 -10.02 -1.58
CA ASN A 135 -6.54 -9.07 -2.57
C ASN A 135 -6.76 -9.70 -3.96
N GLU A 136 -6.03 -10.76 -4.31
CA GLU A 136 -6.30 -11.59 -5.48
C GLU A 136 -7.60 -12.39 -5.32
N ARG A 137 -7.80 -13.07 -4.18
CA ARG A 137 -9.06 -13.77 -3.86
C ARG A 137 -10.27 -12.81 -3.88
N LYS A 138 -10.08 -11.59 -3.40
CA LYS A 138 -11.10 -10.51 -3.41
C LYS A 138 -11.35 -9.92 -4.79
N GLY A 139 -10.60 -10.35 -5.81
CA GLY A 139 -10.73 -9.92 -7.21
C GLY A 139 -10.20 -8.52 -7.50
N LEU A 140 -9.44 -7.92 -6.57
CA LEU A 140 -8.91 -6.56 -6.71
C LEU A 140 -7.56 -6.55 -7.45
N LEU A 141 -6.75 -7.58 -7.24
CA LEU A 141 -5.42 -7.71 -7.82
C LEU A 141 -5.25 -9.05 -8.54
N GLN A 142 -4.18 -9.16 -9.32
CA GLN A 142 -3.68 -10.40 -9.89
C GLN A 142 -2.17 -10.42 -9.69
N ASP A 143 -1.62 -11.50 -9.14
CA ASP A 143 -0.18 -11.72 -9.14
C ASP A 143 0.26 -12.09 -10.57
N VAL A 144 1.00 -11.19 -11.22
CA VAL A 144 1.51 -11.39 -12.59
C VAL A 144 2.96 -11.83 -12.62
N THR A 145 3.55 -12.12 -11.46
CA THR A 145 4.99 -12.40 -11.31
C THR A 145 5.40 -13.63 -12.11
N ARG A 146 4.55 -14.66 -12.19
CA ARG A 146 4.82 -15.86 -13.00
C ARG A 146 4.89 -15.52 -14.48
N GLU A 147 3.88 -14.83 -14.97
CA GLU A 147 3.63 -14.52 -16.38
C GLU A 147 4.75 -13.65 -16.96
N ILE A 148 5.31 -12.75 -16.15
CA ILE A 148 6.37 -11.85 -16.60
C ILE A 148 7.77 -12.46 -16.49
N GLY A 149 7.91 -13.68 -15.96
CA GLY A 149 9.16 -14.44 -15.96
C GLY A 149 9.75 -14.76 -14.59
N GLY A 150 8.93 -14.74 -13.53
CA GLY A 150 9.34 -15.11 -12.19
C GLY A 150 9.61 -16.61 -12.05
N VAL A 151 10.45 -16.94 -11.06
CA VAL A 151 10.72 -18.31 -10.62
C VAL A 151 9.97 -18.59 -9.32
N GLN A 152 9.61 -19.85 -9.08
CA GLN A 152 8.94 -20.24 -7.85
C GLN A 152 9.98 -20.42 -6.74
N VAL A 153 9.70 -19.86 -5.57
CA VAL A 153 10.51 -19.99 -4.36
C VAL A 153 9.63 -20.28 -3.16
N GLN A 154 10.24 -20.79 -2.09
CA GLN A 154 9.60 -20.94 -0.80
C GLN A 154 10.46 -20.28 0.26
N LYS A 155 9.81 -19.56 1.17
CA LYS A 155 10.51 -18.81 2.22
C LYS A 155 9.72 -18.88 3.53
N ALA A 156 10.40 -19.27 4.59
CA ALA A 156 9.84 -19.22 5.94
C ALA A 156 9.66 -17.76 6.39
N VAL A 157 8.48 -17.47 6.93
CA VAL A 157 8.09 -16.18 7.48
C VAL A 157 7.80 -16.36 8.96
N ASN A 158 8.48 -15.59 9.80
CA ASN A 158 8.31 -15.64 11.25
C ASN A 158 8.65 -14.32 11.96
N TYR A 159 8.80 -13.22 11.22
CA TYR A 159 9.41 -11.99 11.74
C TYR A 159 8.65 -11.39 12.93
N MET A 160 7.33 -11.31 12.88
CA MET A 160 6.52 -10.73 13.95
C MET A 160 6.62 -11.56 15.23
N THR A 161 6.49 -12.88 15.15
CA THR A 161 6.61 -13.74 16.35
C THR A 161 8.05 -13.89 16.84
N ALA A 162 9.05 -13.70 15.99
CA ALA A 162 10.46 -13.62 16.39
C ALA A 162 10.85 -12.27 17.00
N ALA A 163 10.01 -11.23 16.82
CA ALA A 163 10.28 -9.86 17.27
C ALA A 163 9.09 -9.25 18.04
N VAL A 164 8.46 -10.03 18.93
CA VAL A 164 7.25 -9.65 19.70
C VAL A 164 7.37 -8.28 20.36
N HIS A 165 8.56 -7.92 20.87
CA HIS A 165 8.83 -6.62 21.48
C HIS A 165 8.53 -5.40 20.58
N LYS A 166 8.44 -5.59 19.25
CA LYS A 166 8.07 -4.53 18.28
C LYS A 166 6.57 -4.43 18.02
N TYR A 167 5.79 -5.40 18.50
CA TYR A 167 4.37 -5.55 18.21
C TYR A 167 3.60 -5.78 19.52
N PRO A 168 3.25 -4.72 20.26
CA PRO A 168 2.61 -4.86 21.58
C PRO A 168 1.35 -5.73 21.59
N HIS A 169 0.58 -5.76 20.49
CA HIS A 169 -0.60 -6.61 20.34
C HIS A 169 -0.29 -8.12 20.41
N LEU A 170 0.95 -8.55 20.14
CA LEU A 170 1.36 -9.96 20.24
C LEU A 170 1.64 -10.40 21.69
N ASN A 171 1.54 -9.50 22.67
CA ASN A 171 1.55 -9.89 24.08
C ASN A 171 0.26 -10.61 24.50
N ASP A 172 -0.83 -10.44 23.74
CA ASP A 172 -2.04 -11.25 23.86
C ASP A 172 -1.78 -12.66 23.27
N PRO A 173 -1.87 -13.74 24.06
CA PRO A 173 -1.66 -15.10 23.56
C PRO A 173 -2.58 -15.51 22.41
N ALA A 174 -3.81 -15.00 22.36
CA ALA A 174 -4.74 -15.30 21.28
C ALA A 174 -4.27 -14.67 19.96
N VAL A 175 -3.85 -13.40 20.00
CA VAL A 175 -3.29 -12.69 18.84
C VAL A 175 -1.97 -13.34 18.41
N PHE A 176 -1.09 -13.70 19.35
CA PHE A 176 0.16 -14.40 19.05
C PHE A 176 -0.10 -15.72 18.30
N LYS A 177 -1.08 -16.51 18.76
CA LYS A 177 -1.47 -17.77 18.11
C LYS A 177 -2.01 -17.53 16.70
N GLN A 178 -2.88 -16.53 16.51
CA GLN A 178 -3.43 -16.18 15.19
C GLN A 178 -2.32 -15.75 14.21
N ILE A 179 -1.40 -14.88 14.63
CA ILE A 179 -0.28 -14.45 13.78
C ILE A 179 0.68 -15.61 13.49
N THR A 180 0.90 -16.52 14.44
CA THR A 180 1.68 -17.74 14.22
C THR A 180 1.06 -18.61 13.11
N GLN A 181 -0.27 -18.76 13.11
CA GLN A 181 -0.98 -19.48 12.05
C GLN A 181 -0.81 -18.78 10.69
N VAL A 182 -1.02 -17.47 10.61
CA VAL A 182 -0.81 -16.68 9.38
C VAL A 182 0.59 -16.89 8.82
N GLN A 183 1.61 -16.81 9.68
CA GLN A 183 3.00 -17.03 9.29
C GLN A 183 3.27 -18.46 8.79
N THR A 184 2.62 -19.46 9.40
CA THR A 184 2.70 -20.86 8.99
C THR A 184 2.09 -21.04 7.59
N ASP A 185 0.90 -20.49 7.36
CA ASP A 185 0.20 -20.56 6.08
C ASP A 185 1.02 -19.89 4.96
N ILE A 186 1.65 -18.74 5.25
CA ILE A 186 2.55 -18.07 4.30
C ILE A 186 3.76 -18.95 4.00
N SER A 187 4.39 -19.53 5.03
CA SER A 187 5.62 -20.32 4.92
C SER A 187 5.45 -21.63 4.15
N GLN A 188 4.25 -22.24 4.24
CA GLN A 188 3.93 -23.50 3.57
C GLN A 188 3.61 -23.33 2.09
N GLN A 189 3.33 -22.11 1.64
CA GLN A 189 2.92 -21.84 0.27
C GLN A 189 4.06 -21.21 -0.54
N PRO A 190 4.55 -21.89 -1.60
CA PRO A 190 5.46 -21.27 -2.55
C PRO A 190 4.87 -20.01 -3.20
N PHE A 191 5.72 -19.14 -3.69
CA PHE A 191 5.31 -17.94 -4.43
C PHE A 191 6.27 -17.66 -5.58
N TRP A 192 5.78 -16.92 -6.57
CA TRP A 192 6.57 -16.47 -7.72
C TRP A 192 7.38 -15.24 -7.36
N PHE A 193 8.60 -15.17 -7.85
CA PHE A 193 9.60 -14.18 -7.47
C PHE A 193 10.52 -13.86 -8.64
N ILE A 194 10.84 -12.58 -8.83
CA ILE A 194 11.82 -12.13 -9.83
C ILE A 194 13.04 -11.62 -9.06
N ARG A 195 14.20 -12.22 -9.31
CA ARG A 195 15.45 -11.74 -8.70
C ARG A 195 15.77 -10.32 -9.15
N LYS A 196 16.34 -9.51 -8.26
CA LYS A 196 16.65 -8.11 -8.57
C LYS A 196 17.57 -7.92 -9.77
N ASP A 197 18.49 -8.84 -10.01
CA ASP A 197 19.42 -8.81 -11.15
C ASP A 197 18.77 -9.23 -12.46
N GLN A 198 17.60 -9.86 -12.42
CA GLN A 198 16.79 -10.20 -13.59
C GLN A 198 15.72 -9.14 -13.89
N PHE A 199 15.48 -8.19 -12.99
CA PHE A 199 14.42 -7.19 -13.14
C PHE A 199 14.53 -6.38 -14.44
N ARG A 200 15.76 -6.00 -14.82
CA ARG A 200 16.01 -5.22 -16.05
C ARG A 200 15.47 -5.90 -17.31
N ALA A 201 15.53 -7.23 -17.38
CA ALA A 201 15.08 -7.99 -18.55
C ALA A 201 13.54 -8.06 -18.64
N ILE A 202 12.84 -7.96 -17.51
CA ILE A 202 11.38 -8.04 -17.45
C ILE A 202 10.72 -6.65 -17.37
N GLU A 203 11.51 -5.58 -17.20
CA GLU A 203 11.04 -4.20 -17.12
C GLU A 203 10.04 -3.84 -18.24
N PRO A 204 10.24 -4.22 -19.52
CA PRO A 204 9.26 -3.97 -20.60
C PRO A 204 7.89 -4.66 -20.44
N LYS A 205 7.75 -5.61 -19.52
CA LYS A 205 6.50 -6.34 -19.26
C LYS A 205 5.67 -5.74 -18.13
N LEU A 206 6.20 -4.75 -17.42
CA LEU A 206 5.47 -4.02 -16.39
C LEU A 206 4.56 -2.97 -17.04
N HIS A 207 3.41 -2.75 -16.41
CA HIS A 207 2.46 -1.71 -16.81
C HIS A 207 2.48 -0.55 -15.81
N GLU A 208 2.07 0.63 -16.27
CA GLU A 208 1.83 1.79 -15.38
C GLU A 208 0.87 1.40 -14.26
N GLY A 209 1.26 1.65 -13.01
CA GLY A 209 0.45 1.34 -11.83
C GLY A 209 0.44 -0.13 -11.41
N ASP A 210 1.26 -1.00 -12.01
CA ASP A 210 1.57 -2.30 -11.40
C ASP A 210 2.14 -2.06 -9.98
N ILE A 211 1.64 -2.77 -8.98
CA ILE A 211 2.11 -2.69 -7.60
C ILE A 211 3.32 -3.60 -7.45
N VAL A 212 4.47 -3.02 -7.12
CA VAL A 212 5.75 -3.75 -6.98
C VAL A 212 6.06 -3.97 -5.51
N LEU A 213 6.01 -5.22 -5.08
CA LEU A 213 6.39 -5.67 -3.75
C LEU A 213 7.90 -5.95 -3.75
N LEU A 214 8.69 -5.15 -3.03
CA LEU A 214 10.13 -5.34 -2.94
C LEU A 214 10.45 -6.38 -1.85
N THR A 215 10.85 -7.57 -2.29
CA THR A 215 11.11 -8.71 -1.40
C THR A 215 12.36 -8.51 -0.55
N ALA A 216 12.31 -9.01 0.69
CA ALA A 216 13.40 -8.85 1.65
C ALA A 216 14.49 -9.91 1.45
N ALA A 217 15.77 -9.52 1.51
CA ALA A 217 16.88 -10.48 1.48
C ALA A 217 17.04 -11.26 2.79
N ARG A 218 16.61 -10.67 3.92
CA ARG A 218 16.75 -11.29 5.25
C ARG A 218 15.85 -12.53 5.43
N PRO A 219 16.24 -13.51 6.25
CA PRO A 219 15.34 -14.58 6.68
C PRO A 219 14.13 -14.05 7.48
N GLY A 220 13.04 -14.82 7.46
CA GLY A 220 11.85 -14.59 8.30
C GLY A 220 10.89 -13.49 7.83
N LEU A 221 11.25 -12.71 6.80
CA LEU A 221 10.42 -11.64 6.23
C LEU A 221 10.31 -11.83 4.72
N ASP A 222 9.11 -11.83 4.18
CA ASP A 222 8.84 -11.98 2.75
C ASP A 222 9.11 -10.69 1.97
N THR A 223 8.48 -9.59 2.39
CA THR A 223 8.47 -8.31 1.70
C THR A 223 8.95 -7.20 2.63
N ARG A 224 9.77 -6.28 2.10
CA ARG A 224 10.33 -5.18 2.88
C ARG A 224 9.65 -3.85 2.58
N HIS A 225 9.17 -3.67 1.36
CA HIS A 225 8.69 -2.39 0.86
C HIS A 225 7.71 -2.58 -0.30
N VAL A 226 6.95 -1.55 -0.64
CA VAL A 226 6.00 -1.58 -1.76
C VAL A 226 5.81 -0.19 -2.38
N GLY A 227 5.41 -0.15 -3.65
CA GLY A 227 5.04 1.07 -4.37
C GLY A 227 4.43 0.75 -5.74
N TYR A 228 4.13 1.78 -6.53
CA TYR A 228 3.66 1.63 -7.90
C TYR A 228 4.79 1.77 -8.91
N ALA A 229 4.80 0.92 -9.92
CA ALA A 229 5.59 1.12 -11.13
C ALA A 229 5.07 2.34 -11.88
N THR A 230 5.97 3.27 -12.22
CA THR A 230 5.65 4.44 -13.05
C THR A 230 6.69 4.65 -14.14
N TRP A 231 6.23 4.79 -15.38
CA TRP A 231 7.10 4.91 -16.55
C TRP A 231 7.54 6.35 -16.77
N ARG A 232 8.86 6.57 -16.82
CA ARG A 232 9.47 7.87 -17.11
C ARG A 232 10.65 7.68 -18.05
N ASN A 233 10.65 8.43 -19.16
CA ASN A 233 11.72 8.40 -20.16
C ASN A 233 12.09 6.96 -20.61
N GLY A 234 11.08 6.12 -20.82
CA GLY A 234 11.26 4.74 -21.28
C GLY A 234 11.81 3.75 -20.24
N ARG A 235 11.85 4.12 -18.95
CA ARG A 235 12.26 3.25 -17.84
C ARG A 235 11.22 3.26 -16.73
N VAL A 236 11.17 2.19 -15.95
CA VAL A 236 10.28 2.06 -14.79
C VAL A 236 10.96 2.66 -13.56
N TYR A 237 10.23 3.53 -12.87
CA TYR A 237 10.55 4.08 -11.56
C TYR A 237 9.52 3.57 -10.53
N LEU A 238 9.76 3.83 -9.25
CA LEU A 238 8.83 3.45 -8.18
C LEU A 238 8.27 4.69 -7.50
N LEU A 239 6.95 4.87 -7.52
CA LEU A 239 6.22 5.82 -6.70
C LEU A 239 5.89 5.17 -5.34
N HIS A 240 6.41 5.73 -4.24
CA HIS A 240 6.26 5.13 -2.91
C HIS A 240 6.40 6.16 -1.77
N ALA A 241 5.83 5.85 -0.61
CA ALA A 241 6.22 6.49 0.65
C ALA A 241 7.57 5.90 1.11
N SER A 242 8.60 6.72 1.21
CA SER A 242 9.97 6.28 1.54
C SER A 242 10.37 6.66 2.97
N SER A 243 10.78 5.67 3.78
CA SER A 243 11.40 5.96 5.07
C SER A 243 12.77 6.62 4.91
N ASP A 244 13.52 6.27 3.85
CA ASP A 244 14.86 6.81 3.59
C ASP A 244 14.80 8.29 3.13
N HIS A 245 13.69 8.73 2.51
CA HIS A 245 13.47 10.13 2.12
C HIS A 245 12.45 10.88 3.00
N HIS A 246 11.91 10.21 4.03
CA HIS A 246 10.90 10.72 4.97
C HIS A 246 9.61 11.27 4.32
N LYS A 247 9.29 10.88 3.08
CA LYS A 247 8.13 11.38 2.35
C LYS A 247 7.72 10.48 1.18
N VAL A 248 6.54 10.73 0.61
CA VAL A 248 6.12 10.19 -0.70
C VAL A 248 7.01 10.77 -1.79
N VAL A 249 7.66 9.89 -2.55
CA VAL A 249 8.61 10.22 -3.60
C VAL A 249 8.49 9.23 -4.76
N ILE A 250 9.09 9.63 -5.88
CA ILE A 250 9.48 8.68 -6.93
C ILE A 250 10.98 8.44 -6.77
N THR A 251 11.42 7.20 -6.97
CA THR A 251 12.84 6.87 -6.88
C THR A 251 13.68 7.82 -7.74
N PRO A 252 14.87 8.26 -7.28
CA PRO A 252 15.71 9.15 -8.08
C PRO A 252 16.34 8.45 -9.29
N THR A 253 16.40 7.12 -9.25
CA THR A 253 16.94 6.25 -10.29
C THR A 253 15.88 5.25 -10.76
N PRO A 254 16.02 4.68 -11.98
CA PRO A 254 15.19 3.59 -12.44
C PRO A 254 15.16 2.44 -11.43
N LEU A 255 14.02 1.76 -11.33
CA LEU A 255 13.76 0.72 -10.35
C LEU A 255 14.74 -0.44 -10.45
N ALA A 256 15.20 -0.80 -11.66
CA ALA A 256 16.24 -1.80 -11.85
C ALA A 256 17.54 -1.43 -11.10
N ASP A 257 17.94 -0.15 -11.16
CA ASP A 257 19.20 0.34 -10.57
C ASP A 257 19.03 0.54 -9.04
N TYR A 258 17.85 1.00 -8.62
CA TYR A 258 17.46 1.06 -7.20
C TYR A 258 17.49 -0.33 -6.53
N LEU A 259 16.97 -1.35 -7.21
CA LEU A 259 16.98 -2.74 -6.72
C LEU A 259 18.41 -3.29 -6.57
N LEU A 260 19.25 -3.10 -7.59
CA LEU A 260 20.63 -3.59 -7.60
C LEU A 260 21.48 -2.97 -6.48
N SER A 261 21.36 -1.66 -6.28
CA SER A 261 22.11 -0.93 -5.25
C SER A 261 21.68 -1.29 -3.81
N ASN A 262 20.44 -1.76 -3.59
CA ASN A 262 19.93 -2.07 -2.27
C ASN A 262 20.22 -3.52 -1.84
N LYS A 263 21.23 -3.70 -0.98
CA LYS A 263 21.62 -5.02 -0.42
C LYS A 263 20.53 -5.68 0.44
N ARG A 264 19.55 -4.91 0.94
CA ARG A 264 18.46 -5.41 1.80
C ARG A 264 17.34 -6.07 0.98
N LEU A 265 17.36 -5.91 -0.35
CA LEU A 265 16.37 -6.45 -1.27
C LEU A 265 16.92 -7.65 -2.04
N SER A 266 16.10 -8.69 -2.20
CA SER A 266 16.39 -9.87 -3.01
C SER A 266 15.83 -9.77 -4.43
N GLY A 267 14.76 -9.02 -4.63
CA GLY A 267 14.03 -8.93 -5.88
C GLY A 267 12.60 -8.45 -5.67
N VAL A 268 11.67 -8.83 -6.55
CA VAL A 268 10.30 -8.32 -6.53
C VAL A 268 9.23 -9.39 -6.74
N ARG A 269 8.01 -9.04 -6.35
CA ARG A 269 6.76 -9.59 -6.88
C ARG A 269 5.98 -8.44 -7.49
N VAL A 270 5.16 -8.73 -8.50
CA VAL A 270 4.39 -7.73 -9.24
C VAL A 270 2.92 -8.10 -9.22
N ALA A 271 2.09 -7.19 -8.75
CA ALA A 271 0.65 -7.32 -8.72
C ALA A 271 0.00 -6.30 -9.66
N ARG A 272 -0.95 -6.75 -10.48
CA ARG A 272 -1.69 -5.90 -11.41
C ARG A 272 -3.08 -5.63 -10.89
N ILE A 273 -3.51 -4.36 -10.94
CA ILE A 273 -4.85 -3.98 -10.52
C ILE A 273 -5.87 -4.52 -11.53
N ARG A 274 -6.88 -5.24 -11.02
CA ARG A 274 -8.00 -5.70 -11.85
C ARG A 274 -9.05 -4.61 -11.89
N SER A 275 -9.47 -4.23 -13.10
CA SER A 275 -10.64 -3.38 -13.27
C SER A 275 -11.86 -4.11 -12.74
N VAL A 276 -12.58 -3.51 -11.80
CA VAL A 276 -13.90 -3.99 -11.40
C VAL A 276 -14.85 -3.51 -12.49
N VAL A 277 -15.12 -4.35 -13.50
CA VAL A 277 -16.14 -4.01 -14.51
C VAL A 277 -17.49 -4.00 -13.79
N SER A 278 -17.99 -2.81 -13.46
CA SER A 278 -19.41 -2.63 -13.17
C SER A 278 -20.17 -2.97 -14.45
N LYS A 279 -21.17 -3.86 -14.35
CA LYS A 279 -22.05 -4.25 -15.47
C LYS A 279 -23.01 -3.10 -15.88
N VAL A 280 -22.53 -1.86 -15.95
CA VAL A 280 -23.32 -0.72 -16.42
C VAL A 280 -22.70 -0.24 -17.72
N ALA A 281 -23.46 -0.42 -18.80
CA ALA A 281 -23.06 -0.22 -20.18
C ALA A 281 -22.39 1.15 -20.43
N CYS A 282 -21.31 1.10 -21.20
CA CYS A 282 -20.56 2.26 -21.70
C CYS A 282 -21.47 3.17 -22.54
N GLN A 283 -21.59 4.45 -22.18
CA GLN A 283 -21.89 5.50 -23.17
C GLN A 283 -20.68 6.44 -23.27
N PRO A 284 -20.29 6.86 -24.49
CA PRO A 284 -19.07 7.63 -24.71
C PRO A 284 -19.22 9.07 -24.18
N LYS A 285 -18.24 9.51 -23.37
CA LYS A 285 -18.12 10.89 -22.88
C LYS A 285 -17.86 11.84 -24.06
N LYS A 286 -18.83 12.69 -24.43
CA LYS A 286 -18.59 13.84 -25.33
C LYS A 286 -17.98 14.99 -24.53
N SER A 287 -16.81 15.46 -24.96
CA SER A 287 -16.24 16.73 -24.50
C SER A 287 -17.14 17.89 -24.92
N ARG A 288 -17.50 18.80 -24.00
CA ARG A 288 -18.09 20.09 -24.37
C ARG A 288 -17.28 21.23 -23.77
N LEU A 289 -16.54 21.91 -24.65
CA LEU A 289 -16.16 23.31 -24.51
C LEU A 289 -17.44 24.12 -24.30
N MET A 290 -17.55 24.89 -23.22
CA MET A 290 -18.58 25.91 -23.07
C MET A 290 -18.08 27.22 -23.68
N SER A 291 -18.68 27.62 -24.81
CA SER A 291 -18.64 28.99 -25.31
C SER A 291 -19.57 29.86 -24.48
N LEU A 292 -19.04 30.89 -23.82
CA LEU A 292 -19.83 31.98 -23.27
C LEU A 292 -20.46 32.76 -24.43
N LEU A 293 -21.79 32.87 -24.42
CA LEU A 293 -22.52 33.90 -25.16
C LEU A 293 -23.10 34.87 -24.14
N VAL A 294 -22.48 36.04 -24.10
CA VAL A 294 -22.98 37.28 -23.49
C VAL A 294 -24.31 37.63 -24.16
N LYS A 295 -25.33 37.96 -23.35
CA LYS A 295 -26.45 38.78 -23.81
C LYS A 295 -26.61 39.96 -22.87
N GLN A 296 -26.66 41.13 -23.52
CA GLN A 296 -27.11 42.42 -23.00
C GLN A 296 -28.56 42.34 -22.53
#